data_AF-A0A1Y5RPV2-F1
#
_entry.id   AF-A0A1Y5RPV2-F1
#
_cell.length_a   1.000
_cell.length_b   1.000
_cell.length_c   1.000
_cell.angle_alpha   90.00
_cell.angle_beta   90.00
_cell.angle_gamma   90.00
#
_symmetry.space_group_name_H-M   'P 1'
#
loop_
_entity.id
_entity.type
_entity.pdbx_description
1 polymer ?
#
loop_
_entity_poly.entity_id
_entity_poly.type
_entity_poly.pdbx_seq_one_letter_code
_entity_poly.pdbx_strand_id
1 'polypeptide(L)' 'MSQTAPSLSAADVADHLNVSRRTVWRVVERGDLPEPIRLGRIVRWSLASLPAMGEPEIPPLDVAA' A
#
# COMPACT_ATOMS: atom_id res chain seq x y z
N MET A 1 -11.64 15.00 15.08
CA MET A 1 -12.31 14.44 13.89
C MET A 1 -11.34 13.46 13.26
N SER A 2 -11.56 12.15 13.43
CA SER A 2 -10.63 11.12 12.95
C SER A 2 -10.71 11.02 11.42
N GLN A 3 -9.60 11.25 10.72
CA GLN A 3 -9.54 11.16 9.27
C GLN A 3 -9.47 9.67 8.87
N THR A 4 -10.48 9.18 8.13
CA THR A 4 -10.41 7.86 7.50
C THR A 4 -9.41 7.96 6.35
N ALA A 5 -8.19 7.47 6.56
CA ALA A 5 -7.18 7.41 5.50
C ALA A 5 -7.77 6.67 4.27
N PRO A 6 -7.56 7.18 3.04
CA PRO A 6 -8.10 6.54 1.85
C PRO A 6 -7.52 5.13 1.72
N SER A 7 -8.41 4.15 1.64
CA SER A 7 -8.06 2.75 1.44
C SER A 7 -8.27 2.36 -0.02
N LEU A 8 -7.27 1.72 -0.62
CA LEU A 8 -7.25 1.34 -2.02
C LEU A 8 -7.59 -0.15 -2.19
N SER A 9 -8.37 -0.48 -3.22
CA SER A 9 -8.58 -1.86 -3.63
C SER A 9 -7.39 -2.39 -4.43
N ALA A 10 -7.34 -3.71 -4.67
CA ALA A 10 -6.29 -4.29 -5.52
C ALA A 10 -6.27 -3.72 -6.95
N ALA A 11 -7.43 -3.25 -7.45
CA ALA A 11 -7.50 -2.58 -8.74
C ALA A 11 -6.88 -1.19 -8.67
N ASP A 12 -7.24 -0.40 -7.65
CA ASP A 12 -6.69 0.94 -7.48
C ASP A 12 -5.17 0.90 -7.23
N VAL A 13 -4.67 -0.10 -6.49
CA VAL A 13 -3.22 -0.31 -6.31
C VAL A 13 -2.55 -0.68 -7.63
N ALA A 14 -3.19 -1.51 -8.45
CA ALA A 14 -2.68 -1.88 -9.76
C ALA A 14 -2.57 -0.66 -10.68
N ASP A 15 -3.60 0.18 -10.70
CA ASP A 15 -3.62 1.42 -11.48
C ASP A 15 -2.60 2.43 -10.95
N HIS A 16 -2.51 2.59 -9.62
CA HIS A 16 -1.56 3.49 -8.96
C HIS A 16 -0.10 3.13 -9.26
N LEU A 17 0.21 1.83 -9.27
CA LEU A 17 1.54 1.32 -9.59
C LEU A 17 1.74 1.09 -11.08
N ASN A 18 0.74 1.36 -11.93
CA ASN A 18 0.74 1.07 -13.36
C ASN A 18 1.20 -0.37 -13.69
N VAL A 19 0.68 -1.35 -12.95
CA VAL A 19 0.97 -2.77 -13.14
C VAL A 19 -0.31 -3.60 -13.18
N SER A 20 -0.21 -4.88 -13.56
CA SER A 20 -1.35 -5.79 -13.45
C SER A 20 -1.64 -6.15 -11.99
N ARG A 21 -2.90 -6.48 -11.67
CA ARG A 21 -3.30 -7.03 -10.35
C ARG A 21 -2.47 -8.25 -9.94
N ARG A 22 -2.10 -9.11 -10.90
CA ARG A 22 -1.24 -10.27 -10.64
C ARG A 22 0.16 -9.83 -10.20
N THR A 23 0.68 -8.76 -10.79
CA THR A 23 1.95 -8.15 -10.39
C THR A 23 1.87 -7.59 -8.98
N VAL A 24 0.77 -6.92 -8.61
CA VAL A 24 0.54 -6.42 -7.23
C VAL A 24 0.71 -7.55 -6.22
N TRP A 25 0.06 -8.69 -6.43
CA TRP A 25 0.20 -9.83 -5.51
C TRP A 25 1.63 -10.37 -5.46
N ARG A 26 2.30 -10.48 -6.61
CA ARG A 26 3.69 -10.95 -6.67
C ARG A 26 4.66 -10.03 -5.93
N VAL A 27 4.45 -8.72 -5.95
CA VAL A 27 5.30 -7.77 -5.21
C VAL A 27 4.97 -7.75 -3.71
N VAL A 28 3.71 -8.01 -3.33
CA VAL A 28 3.35 -8.29 -1.92
C VAL A 28 4.04 -9.54 -1.41
N GLU A 29 4.01 -10.64 -2.18
CA GLU A 29 4.69 -11.90 -1.83
C GLU A 29 6.22 -11.74 -1.72
N ARG A 30 6.79 -10.78 -2.47
CA ARG A 30 8.22 -10.44 -2.42
C ARG A 30 8.57 -9.50 -1.26
N GLY A 31 7.57 -8.85 -0.66
CA GLY A 31 7.73 -7.91 0.46
C GLY A 31 7.94 -6.45 0.05
N ASP A 32 7.84 -6.11 -1.24
CA ASP A 32 7.99 -4.73 -1.74
C ASP A 32 6.72 -3.89 -1.59
N LEU A 33 5.59 -4.51 -1.30
CA LEU A 33 4.36 -3.82 -0.91
C LEU A 33 3.96 -4.23 0.50
N PRO A 34 3.37 -3.30 1.28
CA PRO A 34 2.83 -3.63 2.59
C PRO A 34 1.74 -4.70 2.48
N GLU A 35 1.62 -5.50 3.54
CA GLU A 35 0.56 -6.50 3.62
C GLU A 35 -0.82 -5.82 3.57
N PRO A 36 -1.75 -6.34 2.75
CA PRO A 36 -3.10 -5.81 2.72
C PRO A 36 -3.87 -6.13 3.99
N ILE A 37 -4.72 -5.20 4.39
CA ILE A 37 -5.76 -5.43 5.38
C ILE A 37 -6.85 -6.29 4.74
N ARG A 38 -7.10 -7.48 5.31
CA ARG A 38 -8.13 -8.42 4.85
C ARG A 38 -9.33 -8.37 5.79
N LEU A 39 -10.47 -7.95 5.25
CA LEU A 39 -11.77 -7.93 5.93
C LEU A 39 -12.71 -8.89 5.19
N GLY A 40 -12.63 -10.17 5.54
CA GLY A 40 -13.35 -11.23 4.83
C GLY A 40 -12.89 -11.33 3.38
N ARG A 41 -13.80 -11.05 2.43
CA ARG A 41 -13.50 -11.03 0.98
C ARG A 41 -12.92 -9.69 0.49
N ILE A 42 -12.95 -8.68 1.35
CA ILE A 42 -12.49 -7.34 1.02
C ILE A 42 -11.00 -7.26 1.34
N VAL A 43 -10.22 -6.81 0.36
CA VAL A 43 -8.79 -6.57 0.49
C VAL A 43 -8.54 -5.08 0.29
N ARG A 44 -7.81 -4.46 1.22
CA ARG A 44 -7.51 -3.03 1.19
C ARG A 44 -6.07 -2.73 1.54
N TRP A 45 -5.50 -1.75 0.85
CA TRP A 45 -4.22 -1.13 1.18
C TRP A 45 -4.44 0.27 1.72
N SER A 46 -3.64 0.66 2.70
CA SER A 46 -3.57 2.06 3.11
C SER A 46 -2.75 2.83 2.07
N LEU A 47 -3.32 3.89 1.49
CA LEU A 47 -2.59 4.73 0.53
C LEU A 47 -1.35 5.36 1.16
N ALA A 48 -1.39 5.67 2.46
CA ALA A 48 -0.26 6.23 3.20
C ALA A 48 0.94 5.26 3.32
N SER A 49 0.73 3.96 3.06
CA SER A 49 1.78 2.93 3.18
C SER A 49 2.28 2.45 1.82
N LEU A 50 1.65 2.85 0.71
CA LEU A 50 2.12 2.45 -0.61
C LEU A 50 3.29 3.34 -1.04
N PRO A 51 4.33 2.76 -1.66
CA PRO A 51 5.41 3.55 -2.22
C PRO A 51 4.85 4.44 -3.34
N ALA A 52 4.99 5.76 -3.18
CA ALA A 52 4.75 6.67 -4.29
C ALA A 52 5.75 6.32 -5.40
N MET A 53 5.28 6.15 -6.65
CA MET A 53 6.16 5.92 -7.78
C MET A 53 6.97 7.20 -8.04
N GLY A 54 8.09 7.36 -7.34
CA GLY A 54 9.06 8.43 -7.54
C GLY A 54 9.26 9.43 -6.40
N GLU A 55 9.21 9.04 -5.13
CA GLU A 55 9.83 9.83 -4.05
C GLU A 55 10.58 8.90 -3.10
N PRO A 56 11.86 9.18 -2.76
CA PRO A 56 12.64 8.34 -1.87
C PRO A 56 11.95 8.30 -0.50
N GLU A 57 11.88 7.08 0.06
CA GLU A 57 11.40 6.79 1.41
C GLU A 57 11.93 7.83 2.40
N ILE A 58 11.05 8.69 2.91
CA ILE A 58 11.33 9.43 4.14
C ILE A 58 11.02 8.43 5.25
N PRO A 59 12.02 7.87 5.95
CA PRO A 59 11.73 7.01 7.09
C PRO A 59 10.90 7.80 8.11
N PRO A 60 9.83 7.22 8.69
CA PRO A 60 9.12 7.88 9.77
C PRO A 60 10.14 8.16 10.87
N LEU A 61 10.28 9.44 11.22
CA LEU A 61 11.11 9.91 12.33
C LEU A 61 10.46 9.47 13.66
N ASP A 62 10.47 8.17 13.94
CA ASP A 62 10.43 7.68 15.31
C ASP A 62 11.88 7.65 15.82
N VAL A 63 12.37 8.86 16.06
CA VAL A 63 13.51 9.15 16.94
C VAL A 63 13.12 8.73 18.35
N ALA A 64 13.21 7.43 18.62
CA ALA A 64 13.31 6.91 19.97
C ALA A 64 14.78 6.98 20.42
N ALA A 65 15.18 8.13 20.97
CA ALA A 65 16.21 8.30 22.00
C ALA A 65 16.40 9.78 22.34
#